data_AF-A0AAD2CE72-F1
#
_entry.id   AF-A0AAD2CE72-F1
#
_cell.length_a   1.000
_cell.length_b   1.000
_cell.length_c   1.000
_cell.angle_alpha   90.00
_cell.angle_beta   90.00
_cell.angle_gamma   90.00
#
_symmetry.space_group_name_H-M   'P 1'
#
loop_
_entity.id
_entity.type
_entity.pdbx_description
1 polymer ?
#
loop_
_entity_poly.entity_id
_entity_poly.type
_entity_poly.pdbx_seq_one_letter_code
_entity_poly.pdbx_strand_id
1 'polypeptide(L)'
;MKLSLFCVSLAIAQVTSFVSTGGNLGVRHSSSTSTVITSVLPGDDDWAGDVVSGGTIRGCSVQQVGESITDWIVTIDGVEADLGRFSEAIYKKITGDAKQQSFQGFRPGTIPPHLQPTYKAFAMDECARETVLEAMQQNNIRPFTDARNDFFIESVSVPPPKKKGGKKKKGGRKKKAMAAAEAPVVEEPESEPQWKTYETMKEAIDAGWIPGQSFSFVCKNVKGQKVLAPKDVQGAEPIMKPFDRL
;
A
#
# COMPACT_ATOMS: atom_id res chain seq x y z
N MET A 1 14.63 1.54 -43.91
CA MET A 1 14.29 2.16 -42.60
C MET A 1 14.69 1.17 -41.52
N LYS A 2 15.77 1.46 -40.78
CA LYS A 2 16.36 0.56 -39.78
C LYS A 2 15.84 0.97 -38.39
N LEU A 3 15.03 0.13 -37.76
CA LEU A 3 14.65 0.30 -36.35
C LEU A 3 15.78 -0.27 -35.47
N SER A 4 16.41 0.61 -34.72
CA SER A 4 17.40 0.26 -33.68
C SER A 4 16.67 -0.03 -32.38
N LEU A 5 16.64 -1.30 -31.98
CA LEU A 5 16.23 -1.75 -30.65
C LEU A 5 17.31 -1.33 -29.64
N PHE A 6 17.00 -0.39 -28.74
CA PHE A 6 17.82 -0.13 -27.56
C PHE A 6 17.32 -1.01 -26.42
N CYS A 7 18.08 -2.07 -26.15
CA CYS A 7 17.97 -2.93 -24.99
C CYS A 7 18.62 -2.20 -23.80
N VAL A 8 17.83 -1.78 -22.81
CA VAL A 8 18.35 -1.25 -21.54
C VAL A 8 18.30 -2.39 -20.52
N SER A 9 19.44 -3.06 -20.36
CA SER A 9 19.65 -4.06 -19.30
C SER A 9 19.70 -3.37 -17.94
N LEU A 10 18.70 -3.63 -17.09
CA LEU A 10 18.70 -3.25 -15.69
C LEU A 10 19.45 -4.33 -14.89
N ALA A 11 20.68 -4.03 -14.48
CA ALA A 11 21.47 -4.89 -13.60
C ALA A 11 21.02 -4.71 -12.15
N ILE A 12 20.37 -5.73 -11.58
CA ILE A 12 20.08 -5.82 -10.15
C ILE A 12 21.33 -6.39 -9.47
N ALA A 13 22.02 -5.56 -8.69
CA ALA A 13 23.16 -5.97 -7.88
C ALA A 13 22.69 -6.90 -6.76
N GLN A 14 23.23 -8.11 -6.73
CA GLN A 14 23.06 -9.06 -5.63
C GLN A 14 23.85 -8.59 -4.41
N VAL A 15 23.17 -8.43 -3.27
CA VAL A 15 23.81 -8.23 -1.97
C VAL A 15 24.26 -9.60 -1.47
N THR A 16 25.58 -9.78 -1.44
CA THR A 16 26.23 -10.95 -0.86
C THR A 16 26.16 -10.88 0.67
N SER A 17 25.60 -11.92 1.27
CA SER A 17 25.63 -12.16 2.72
C SER A 17 27.06 -12.47 3.17
N PHE A 18 27.63 -11.59 3.99
CA PHE A 18 28.92 -11.80 4.65
C PHE A 18 28.72 -12.68 5.89
N VAL A 19 29.23 -13.91 5.84
CA VAL A 19 29.35 -14.81 6.99
C VAL A 19 30.53 -14.34 7.83
N SER A 20 30.26 -13.84 9.04
CA SER A 20 31.28 -13.51 10.03
C SER A 20 31.54 -14.71 10.94
N THR A 21 32.74 -15.27 10.83
CA THR A 21 33.22 -16.38 11.65
C THR A 21 33.91 -15.84 12.90
N GLY A 22 33.45 -16.28 14.07
CA GLY A 22 34.28 -16.59 15.25
C GLY A 22 34.97 -15.44 15.98
N GLY A 23 34.38 -15.05 17.11
CA GLY A 23 35.04 -14.24 18.14
C GLY A 23 34.44 -14.50 19.52
N ASN A 24 34.94 -15.54 20.19
CA ASN A 24 34.61 -15.91 21.57
C ASN A 24 35.23 -14.89 22.53
N LEU A 25 34.43 -14.16 23.34
CA LEU A 25 34.89 -13.45 24.54
C LEU A 25 33.70 -13.00 25.41
N GLY A 26 33.62 -13.54 26.63
CA GLY A 26 33.13 -12.82 27.80
C GLY A 26 31.62 -12.89 28.10
N VAL A 27 31.21 -13.95 28.80
CA VAL A 27 29.97 -13.98 29.58
C VAL A 27 30.04 -12.90 30.67
N ARG A 28 29.23 -11.85 30.54
CA ARG A 28 28.83 -10.98 31.65
C ARG A 28 27.30 -11.03 31.76
N HIS A 29 26.82 -11.72 32.79
CA HIS A 29 25.45 -11.61 33.23
C HIS A 29 25.23 -10.21 33.81
N SER A 30 24.44 -9.39 33.12
CA SER A 30 23.77 -8.24 33.69
C SER A 30 22.26 -8.44 33.53
N SER A 31 21.61 -8.79 34.63
CA SER A 31 20.16 -8.86 34.75
C SER A 31 19.60 -7.44 34.74
N SER A 32 19.26 -6.94 33.56
CA SER A 32 18.48 -5.72 33.40
C SER A 32 17.06 -6.13 33.01
N THR A 33 16.19 -6.18 34.01
CA THR A 33 14.75 -6.29 33.86
C THR A 33 14.27 -4.98 33.21
N SER A 34 14.11 -4.98 31.89
CA SER A 34 13.52 -3.84 31.18
C SER A 34 12.02 -3.81 31.45
N THR A 35 11.61 -3.03 32.44
CA THR A 35 10.23 -2.60 32.60
C THR A 35 9.90 -1.64 31.46
N VAL A 36 9.12 -2.11 30.48
CA VAL A 36 8.50 -1.24 29.46
C VAL A 36 7.41 -0.44 30.17
N ILE A 37 7.74 0.80 30.57
CA ILE A 37 6.76 1.76 31.04
C ILE A 37 6.10 2.35 29.79
N THR A 38 4.97 1.79 29.39
CA THR A 38 4.08 2.37 28.39
C THR A 38 3.36 3.55 29.03
N SER A 39 3.95 4.75 28.96
CA SER A 39 3.23 5.98 29.29
C SER A 39 2.28 6.31 28.14
N VAL A 40 1.04 5.83 28.25
CA VAL A 40 -0.08 6.23 27.38
C VAL A 40 -0.47 7.66 27.75
N LEU A 41 -0.05 8.62 26.94
CA LEU A 41 -0.68 9.94 26.90
C LEU A 41 -1.85 9.86 25.89
N PRO A 42 -3.07 10.29 26.25
CA PRO A 42 -4.17 10.34 25.30
C PRO A 42 -4.04 11.62 24.47
N GLY A 43 -3.75 11.49 23.18
CA GLY A 43 -3.67 12.63 22.27
C GLY A 43 -3.59 12.17 20.82
N ASP A 44 -4.71 12.35 20.12
CA ASP A 44 -4.97 12.13 18.69
C ASP A 44 -4.66 10.72 18.15
N ASP A 45 -5.63 10.11 17.47
CA ASP A 45 -5.60 8.79 16.83
C ASP A 45 -4.54 8.67 15.71
N ASP A 46 -3.27 8.86 16.04
CA ASP A 46 -2.14 8.45 15.23
C ASP A 46 -2.06 6.92 15.31
N TRP A 47 -2.50 6.26 14.24
CA TRP A 47 -2.37 4.82 14.08
C TRP A 47 -0.92 4.40 14.38
N ALA A 48 -0.73 3.68 15.49
CA ALA A 48 0.59 3.32 16.02
C ALA A 48 1.32 2.24 15.18
N GLY A 49 0.74 1.82 14.06
CA GLY A 49 1.25 0.73 13.24
C GLY A 49 0.97 -0.67 13.81
N ASP A 50 0.14 -0.77 14.86
CA ASP A 50 -0.31 -2.07 15.35
C ASP A 50 -1.29 -2.69 14.35
N VAL A 51 -0.86 -3.82 13.78
CA VAL A 51 -1.71 -4.70 12.99
C VAL A 51 -2.66 -5.38 13.97
N VAL A 52 -3.93 -4.95 13.98
CA VAL A 52 -4.96 -5.59 14.81
C VAL A 52 -5.15 -7.02 14.30
N SER A 53 -4.66 -8.00 15.07
CA SER A 53 -4.90 -9.41 14.77
C SER A 53 -6.40 -9.70 14.81
N GLY A 54 -7.01 -9.92 13.65
CA GLY A 54 -8.42 -10.30 13.51
C GLY A 54 -9.35 -9.31 12.80
N GLY A 55 -8.82 -8.25 12.16
CA GLY A 55 -9.60 -7.41 11.26
C GLY A 55 -9.84 -8.08 9.90
N THR A 56 -11.06 -8.03 9.36
CA THR A 56 -11.35 -8.37 7.96
C THR A 56 -11.31 -7.10 7.11
N ILE A 57 -10.63 -7.14 5.97
CA ILE A 57 -10.56 -6.03 5.04
C ILE A 57 -11.90 -5.96 4.29
N ARG A 58 -12.49 -4.76 4.23
CA ARG A 58 -13.74 -4.53 3.50
C ARG A 58 -13.44 -4.11 2.06
N GLY A 59 -14.47 -4.04 1.21
CA GLY A 59 -14.29 -3.60 -0.19
C GLY A 59 -13.48 -4.55 -1.06
N CYS A 60 -13.27 -5.80 -0.65
CA CYS A 60 -12.46 -6.76 -1.40
C CYS A 60 -13.34 -7.83 -2.05
N SER A 61 -13.19 -8.03 -3.35
CA SER A 61 -13.84 -9.11 -4.11
C SER A 61 -12.77 -9.96 -4.80
N VAL A 62 -12.85 -11.27 -4.62
CA VAL A 62 -11.91 -12.23 -5.21
C VAL A 62 -12.69 -13.19 -6.11
N GLN A 63 -12.31 -13.26 -7.39
CA GLN A 63 -12.98 -14.06 -8.41
C GLN A 63 -11.97 -14.99 -9.08
N GLN A 64 -12.36 -16.24 -9.31
CA GLN A 64 -11.53 -17.21 -10.02
C GLN A 64 -11.59 -16.96 -11.54
N VAL A 65 -10.45 -17.10 -12.22
CA VAL A 65 -10.38 -16.86 -13.67
C VAL A 65 -10.80 -18.10 -14.45
N GLY A 66 -12.05 -18.12 -14.93
CA GLY A 66 -12.56 -19.19 -15.79
C GLY A 66 -12.42 -20.58 -15.14
N GLU A 67 -11.72 -21.49 -15.82
CA GLU A 67 -11.44 -22.85 -15.33
C GLU A 67 -10.09 -22.96 -14.60
N SER A 68 -9.33 -21.86 -14.49
CA SER A 68 -8.02 -21.90 -13.84
C SER A 68 -8.15 -22.11 -12.35
N ILE A 69 -7.49 -23.13 -11.82
CA ILE A 69 -7.51 -23.50 -10.39
C ILE A 69 -6.66 -22.57 -9.52
N THR A 70 -5.72 -21.85 -10.13
CA THR A 70 -4.70 -21.08 -9.42
C THR A 70 -4.80 -19.58 -9.64
N ASP A 71 -5.61 -19.14 -10.61
CA ASP A 71 -5.59 -17.76 -11.06
C ASP A 71 -6.82 -17.01 -10.59
N TRP A 72 -6.56 -15.85 -10.01
CA TRP A 72 -7.58 -15.02 -9.37
C TRP A 72 -7.51 -13.59 -9.93
N ILE A 73 -8.68 -12.96 -9.95
CA ILE A 73 -8.87 -11.52 -10.13
C ILE A 73 -9.29 -10.97 -8.77
N VAL A 74 -8.58 -9.94 -8.32
CA VAL A 74 -8.87 -9.27 -7.06
C VAL A 74 -9.28 -7.84 -7.37
N THR A 75 -10.47 -7.45 -6.93
CA THR A 75 -11.00 -6.09 -7.05
C THR A 75 -11.05 -5.48 -5.66
N ILE A 76 -10.47 -4.29 -5.52
CA ILE A 76 -10.38 -3.56 -4.26
C ILE A 76 -11.06 -2.20 -4.39
N ASP A 77 -12.03 -1.93 -3.52
CA ASP A 77 -12.55 -0.60 -3.25
C ASP A 77 -11.70 0.09 -2.17
N GLY A 78 -10.94 1.10 -2.58
CA GLY A 78 -10.01 1.79 -1.68
C GLY A 78 -10.65 2.66 -0.61
N VAL A 79 -11.94 2.97 -0.71
CA VAL A 79 -12.66 3.71 0.35
C VAL A 79 -13.02 2.74 1.47
N GLU A 80 -13.64 1.61 1.13
CA GLU A 80 -14.02 0.60 2.11
C GLU A 80 -12.81 -0.10 2.74
N ALA A 81 -11.74 -0.31 1.96
CA ALA A 81 -10.49 -0.90 2.43
C ALA A 81 -9.56 0.08 3.17
N ASP A 82 -9.97 1.35 3.35
CA ASP A 82 -9.18 2.42 4.01
C ASP A 82 -7.74 2.60 3.46
N LEU A 83 -7.58 2.47 2.13
CA LEU A 83 -6.26 2.54 1.49
C LEU A 83 -5.63 3.93 1.55
N GLY A 84 -6.43 4.96 1.80
CA GLY A 84 -5.94 6.31 2.06
C GLY A 84 -5.02 6.32 3.28
N ARG A 85 -5.51 5.88 4.44
CA ARG A 85 -4.71 5.84 5.67
C ARG A 85 -3.56 4.85 5.58
N PHE A 86 -3.81 3.69 4.97
CA PHE A 86 -2.76 2.68 4.83
C PHE A 86 -1.57 3.17 3.99
N SER A 87 -1.85 3.77 2.82
CA SER A 87 -0.79 4.36 1.98
C SER A 87 -0.09 5.54 2.64
N GLU A 88 -0.80 6.36 3.42
CA GLU A 88 -0.20 7.46 4.20
C GLU A 88 0.80 6.93 5.22
N ALA A 89 0.44 5.85 5.93
CA ALA A 89 1.29 5.28 6.95
C ALA A 89 2.56 4.63 6.36
N ILE A 90 2.43 3.89 5.25
CA ILE A 90 3.59 3.38 4.49
C ILE A 90 4.49 4.55 4.07
N TYR A 91 3.91 5.60 3.48
CA TYR A 91 4.68 6.77 3.04
C TYR A 91 5.39 7.48 4.20
N LYS A 92 4.71 7.68 5.34
CA LYS A 92 5.31 8.27 6.54
C LYS A 92 6.48 7.41 7.04
N LYS A 93 6.33 6.09 7.05
CA LYS A 93 7.39 5.16 7.50
C LYS A 93 8.62 5.25 6.59
N ILE A 94 8.46 5.03 5.29
CA ILE A 94 9.60 5.02 4.34
C ILE A 94 10.28 6.40 4.25
N THR A 95 9.52 7.49 4.34
CA THR A 95 10.11 8.84 4.32
C THR A 95 10.72 9.23 5.66
N GLY A 96 10.22 8.70 6.78
CA GLY A 96 10.86 8.81 8.08
C GLY A 96 12.25 8.17 8.07
N ASP A 97 12.33 6.94 7.57
CA ASP A 97 13.60 6.20 7.45
C ASP A 97 14.54 6.90 6.46
N ALA A 98 14.04 7.37 5.32
CA ALA A 98 14.83 8.13 4.34
C ALA A 98 15.39 9.44 4.93
N LYS A 99 14.65 10.16 5.78
CA LYS A 99 15.14 11.40 6.41
C LYS A 99 16.28 11.16 7.39
N GLN A 100 16.37 9.97 7.96
CA GLN A 100 17.49 9.57 8.82
C GLN A 100 18.76 9.30 7.98
N GLN A 101 18.59 8.94 6.71
CA GLN A 101 19.71 8.84 5.77
C GLN A 101 20.16 10.25 5.36
N SER A 102 21.44 10.57 5.57
CA SER A 102 22.01 11.83 5.12
C SER A 102 22.27 11.80 3.62
N PHE A 103 21.52 12.58 2.84
CA PHE A 103 21.76 12.73 1.41
C PHE A 103 22.87 13.76 1.13
N GLN A 104 23.83 13.40 0.27
CA GLN A 104 24.93 14.30 -0.08
C GLN A 104 24.40 15.60 -0.70
N GLY A 105 24.85 16.75 -0.19
CA GLY A 105 24.44 18.07 -0.67
C GLY A 105 23.08 18.56 -0.15
N PHE A 106 22.41 17.78 0.69
CA PHE A 106 21.15 18.19 1.33
C PHE A 106 21.34 18.33 2.84
N ARG A 107 20.48 19.15 3.46
CA ARG A 107 20.47 19.27 4.92
C ARG A 107 19.99 17.95 5.54
N PRO A 108 20.55 17.52 6.68
CA PRO A 108 20.03 16.38 7.42
C PRO A 108 18.51 16.49 7.64
N GLY A 109 17.78 15.38 7.48
CA GLY A 109 16.31 15.37 7.58
C GLY A 109 15.56 15.87 6.34
N THR A 110 16.25 16.17 5.24
CA THR A 110 15.63 16.64 3.98
C THR A 110 15.75 15.58 2.89
N ILE A 111 14.60 15.16 2.33
CA ILE A 111 14.56 14.29 1.16
C ILE A 111 14.70 15.14 -0.12
N PRO A 112 15.63 14.81 -1.03
CA PRO A 112 15.74 15.47 -2.32
C PRO A 112 14.41 15.53 -3.09
N PRO A 113 14.00 16.67 -3.66
CA PRO A 113 12.69 16.82 -4.32
C PRO A 113 12.44 15.82 -5.46
N HIS A 114 13.48 15.45 -6.20
CA HIS A 114 13.38 14.50 -7.31
C HIS A 114 13.09 13.07 -6.87
N LEU A 115 13.32 12.72 -5.59
CA LEU A 115 13.01 11.40 -5.04
C LEU A 115 11.59 11.30 -4.48
N GLN A 116 10.91 12.44 -4.23
CA GLN A 116 9.56 12.44 -3.67
C GLN A 116 8.54 11.66 -4.53
N PRO A 117 8.53 11.78 -5.87
CA PRO A 117 7.65 10.97 -6.71
C PRO A 117 7.92 9.47 -6.58
N THR A 118 9.19 9.07 -6.43
CA THR A 118 9.58 7.65 -6.24
C THR A 118 9.01 7.09 -4.95
N TYR A 119 9.09 7.83 -3.83
CA TYR A 119 8.50 7.39 -2.57
C TYR A 119 6.97 7.30 -2.64
N LYS A 120 6.31 8.19 -3.39
CA LYS A 120 4.86 8.11 -3.61
C LYS A 120 4.48 6.86 -4.41
N ALA A 121 5.20 6.60 -5.50
CA ALA A 121 5.00 5.42 -6.32
C ALA A 121 5.20 4.13 -5.52
N PHE A 122 6.27 4.08 -4.73
CA PHE A 122 6.54 2.95 -3.85
C PHE A 122 5.42 2.75 -2.81
N ALA A 123 4.96 3.82 -2.16
CA ALA A 123 3.89 3.71 -1.18
C ALA A 123 2.57 3.21 -1.79
N MET A 124 2.26 3.60 -3.03
CA MET A 124 1.07 3.14 -3.75
C MET A 124 1.18 1.66 -4.14
N ASP A 125 2.32 1.25 -4.69
CA ASP A 125 2.58 -0.14 -5.12
C ASP A 125 2.56 -1.08 -3.91
N GLU A 126 3.30 -0.77 -2.84
CA GLU A 126 3.33 -1.59 -1.63
C GLU A 126 1.96 -1.68 -0.96
N CYS A 127 1.22 -0.57 -0.89
CA CYS A 127 -0.15 -0.56 -0.37
C CYS A 127 -1.03 -1.54 -1.15
N ALA A 128 -0.99 -1.49 -2.49
CA ALA A 128 -1.77 -2.39 -3.32
C ALA A 128 -1.35 -3.85 -3.15
N ARG A 129 -0.04 -4.13 -3.09
CA ARG A 129 0.46 -5.51 -2.97
C ARG A 129 0.06 -6.16 -1.65
N GLU A 130 0.25 -5.46 -0.54
CA GLU A 130 -0.16 -5.96 0.79
C GLU A 130 -1.67 -6.19 0.85
N THR A 131 -2.45 -5.28 0.28
CA THR A 131 -3.91 -5.37 0.25
C THR A 131 -4.39 -6.61 -0.53
N VAL A 132 -3.74 -6.93 -1.66
CA VAL A 132 -4.07 -8.14 -2.44
C VAL A 132 -3.76 -9.41 -1.65
N LEU A 133 -2.61 -9.47 -0.97
CA LEU A 133 -2.22 -10.64 -0.18
C LEU A 133 -3.17 -10.85 1.01
N GLU A 134 -3.55 -9.77 1.69
CA GLU A 134 -4.53 -9.80 2.77
C GLU A 134 -5.90 -10.28 2.27
N ALA A 135 -6.36 -9.77 1.12
CA ALA A 135 -7.60 -10.22 0.49
C ALA A 135 -7.57 -11.72 0.14
N MET A 136 -6.43 -12.25 -0.36
CA MET A 136 -6.27 -13.68 -0.61
C MET A 136 -6.36 -14.49 0.69
N GLN A 137 -5.65 -14.06 1.72
CA GLN A 137 -5.62 -14.75 3.01
C GLN A 137 -7.02 -14.83 3.64
N GLN A 138 -7.80 -13.75 3.59
CA GLN A 138 -9.18 -13.71 4.11
C GLN A 138 -10.14 -14.61 3.34
N ASN A 139 -9.85 -14.88 2.07
CA ASN A 139 -10.64 -15.78 1.22
C ASN A 139 -10.14 -17.24 1.27
N ASN A 140 -9.29 -17.59 2.24
CA ASN A 140 -8.66 -18.91 2.36
C ASN A 140 -7.86 -19.31 1.11
N ILE A 141 -7.25 -18.33 0.43
CA ILE A 141 -6.38 -18.58 -0.71
C ILE A 141 -4.95 -18.39 -0.24
N ARG A 142 -4.15 -19.45 -0.31
CA ARG A 142 -2.74 -19.39 0.01
C ARG A 142 -1.96 -18.86 -1.20
N PRO A 143 -1.37 -17.66 -1.14
CA PRO A 143 -0.53 -17.16 -2.23
C PRO A 143 0.69 -18.06 -2.45
N PHE A 144 1.13 -18.18 -3.70
CA PHE A 144 2.42 -18.79 -4.00
C PHE A 144 3.58 -17.89 -3.58
N THR A 145 4.78 -18.45 -3.46
CA THR A 145 5.99 -17.73 -3.01
C THR A 145 6.28 -16.51 -3.88
N ASP A 146 6.07 -16.64 -5.19
CA ASP A 146 6.32 -15.57 -6.18
C ASP A 146 5.07 -14.72 -6.48
N ALA A 147 3.93 -15.02 -5.83
CA ALA A 147 2.67 -14.34 -6.10
C ALA A 147 2.77 -12.83 -5.90
N ARG A 148 3.62 -12.37 -4.96
CA ARG A 148 3.86 -10.93 -4.73
C ARG A 148 4.32 -10.21 -6.00
N ASN A 149 5.11 -10.85 -6.86
CA ASN A 149 5.74 -10.23 -8.02
C ASN A 149 4.99 -10.50 -9.33
N ASP A 150 4.21 -11.57 -9.41
CA ASP A 150 3.65 -12.08 -10.67
C ASP A 150 2.35 -11.39 -11.11
N PHE A 151 1.61 -10.79 -10.19
CA PHE A 151 0.39 -10.08 -10.55
C PHE A 151 0.70 -8.67 -11.04
N PHE A 152 -0.23 -8.16 -11.86
CA PHE A 152 -0.20 -6.79 -12.34
C PHE A 152 -1.53 -6.11 -12.04
N ILE A 153 -1.46 -4.79 -11.86
CA ILE A 153 -2.63 -3.94 -11.67
C ILE A 153 -3.08 -3.50 -13.06
N GLU A 154 -4.31 -3.86 -13.42
CA GLU A 154 -4.89 -3.56 -14.74
C GLU A 154 -5.46 -2.15 -14.81
N SER A 155 -6.09 -1.71 -13.73
CA SER A 155 -6.71 -0.38 -13.68
C SER A 155 -6.68 0.17 -12.27
N VAL A 156 -6.53 1.49 -12.18
CA VAL A 156 -6.56 2.25 -10.92
C VAL A 156 -7.55 3.39 -11.04
N SER A 157 -8.51 3.45 -10.14
CA SER A 157 -9.48 4.54 -10.03
C SER A 157 -9.16 5.41 -8.82
N VAL A 158 -9.05 6.71 -9.05
CA VAL A 158 -8.74 7.70 -8.01
C VAL A 158 -9.93 8.65 -7.86
N PRO A 159 -10.37 8.96 -6.62
CA PRO A 159 -11.40 9.94 -6.40
C PRO A 159 -10.88 11.32 -6.83
N PRO A 160 -11.73 12.23 -7.32
CA PRO A 160 -11.26 13.55 -7.73
C PRO A 160 -10.57 14.24 -6.55
N PRO A 161 -9.48 15.00 -6.82
CA PRO A 161 -8.79 15.72 -5.78
C PRO A 161 -9.80 16.64 -5.08
N LYS A 162 -9.96 16.47 -3.76
CA LYS A 162 -10.81 17.35 -2.96
C LYS A 162 -10.40 18.78 -3.27
N LYS A 163 -11.29 19.57 -3.89
CA LYS A 163 -11.04 21.00 -4.12
C LYS A 163 -10.58 21.55 -2.78
N LYS A 164 -9.31 21.98 -2.68
CA LYS A 164 -8.76 22.60 -1.47
C LYS A 164 -9.76 23.69 -1.10
N GLY A 165 -10.57 23.45 -0.06
CA GLY A 165 -11.44 24.47 0.49
C GLY A 165 -10.55 25.67 0.72
N GLY A 166 -10.81 26.76 -0.03
CA GLY A 166 -9.92 27.90 -0.09
C GLY A 166 -9.55 28.27 1.33
N LYS A 167 -8.26 28.18 1.67
CA LYS A 167 -7.73 28.52 2.99
C LYS A 167 -8.31 29.88 3.33
N LYS A 168 -9.32 29.94 4.22
CA LYS A 168 -9.98 31.18 4.62
C LYS A 168 -8.87 32.04 5.18
N LYS A 169 -8.39 32.98 4.38
CA LYS A 169 -7.38 33.95 4.76
C LYS A 169 -7.94 34.59 6.02
N LYS A 170 -7.30 34.36 7.18
CA LYS A 170 -7.64 34.99 8.45
C LYS A 170 -7.34 36.47 8.30
N GLY A 171 -8.25 37.16 7.59
CA GLY A 171 -8.19 38.55 7.22
C GLY A 171 -8.68 39.39 8.39
N GLY A 172 -7.87 40.39 8.74
CA GLY A 172 -8.15 41.35 9.78
C GLY A 172 -9.52 42.01 9.64
N ARG A 173 -10.14 42.18 10.80
CA ARG A 173 -11.38 42.90 11.05
C ARG A 173 -11.24 44.36 10.59
N LYS A 174 -11.95 44.77 9.53
CA LYS A 174 -12.43 46.16 9.37
C LYS A 174 -13.81 46.16 8.69
N LYS A 175 -14.63 47.06 9.21
CA LYS A 175 -16.10 47.11 9.20
C LYS A 175 -16.58 48.12 8.15
N LYS A 176 -17.71 47.81 7.49
CA LYS A 176 -18.68 48.62 6.68
C LYS A 176 -18.78 48.14 5.24
N ALA A 177 -19.89 48.23 4.53
CA ALA A 177 -21.34 48.20 4.80
C ALA A 177 -22.00 48.30 3.40
N MET A 178 -23.05 47.51 3.17
CA MET A 178 -24.15 47.66 2.19
C MET A 178 -23.87 47.79 0.67
N ALA A 179 -24.45 46.84 -0.09
CA ALA A 179 -25.41 46.99 -1.21
C ALA A 179 -25.32 45.73 -2.11
N ALA A 180 -26.26 44.78 -2.01
CA ALA A 180 -27.52 44.73 -2.76
C ALA A 180 -27.32 44.59 -4.29
N ALA A 181 -27.32 43.34 -4.78
CA ALA A 181 -27.78 42.94 -6.11
C ALA A 181 -27.86 41.40 -6.14
N GLU A 182 -29.07 40.89 -5.89
CA GLU A 182 -29.43 39.49 -5.87
C GLU A 182 -29.69 39.05 -7.33
N ALA A 183 -28.67 38.47 -7.96
CA ALA A 183 -28.83 37.71 -9.19
C ALA A 183 -29.09 36.24 -8.81
N PRO A 184 -30.05 35.54 -9.44
CA PRO A 184 -30.26 34.12 -9.20
C PRO A 184 -29.01 33.38 -9.68
N VAL A 185 -28.17 32.97 -8.73
CA VAL A 185 -27.12 31.99 -8.97
C VAL A 185 -27.86 30.72 -9.38
N VAL A 186 -27.84 30.43 -10.67
CA VAL A 186 -28.20 29.13 -11.22
C VAL A 186 -27.30 28.13 -10.50
N GLU A 187 -27.88 27.44 -9.53
CA GLU A 187 -27.29 26.34 -8.80
C GLU A 187 -27.13 25.19 -9.80
N GLU A 188 -26.05 25.27 -10.58
CA GLU A 188 -25.63 24.21 -11.48
C GLU A 188 -25.41 22.96 -10.61
N PRO A 189 -26.13 21.86 -10.86
CA PRO A 189 -26.10 20.70 -9.99
C PRO A 189 -24.66 20.23 -9.84
N GLU A 190 -24.19 20.22 -8.59
CA GLU A 190 -22.83 19.82 -8.23
C GLU A 190 -22.60 18.41 -8.78
N SER A 191 -21.92 18.33 -9.93
CA SER A 191 -21.74 17.08 -10.64
C SER A 191 -21.01 16.11 -9.71
N GLU A 192 -21.61 14.94 -9.51
CA GLU A 192 -21.08 13.92 -8.61
C GLU A 192 -19.60 13.69 -8.92
N PRO A 193 -18.75 13.56 -7.88
CA PRO A 193 -17.31 13.44 -8.05
C PRO A 193 -16.97 12.25 -8.96
N GLN A 194 -16.72 12.54 -10.24
CA GLN A 194 -16.45 11.50 -11.23
C GLN A 194 -15.09 10.88 -10.94
N TRP A 195 -15.11 9.62 -10.52
CA TRP A 195 -13.92 8.80 -10.35
C TRP A 195 -13.17 8.72 -11.67
N LYS A 196 -11.87 9.00 -11.64
CA LYS A 196 -11.02 8.92 -12.83
C LYS A 196 -10.27 7.60 -12.80
N THR A 197 -10.38 6.83 -13.87
CA THR A 197 -9.68 5.56 -14.04
C THR A 197 -8.46 5.76 -14.93
N TYR A 198 -7.36 5.11 -14.55
CA TYR A 198 -6.06 5.13 -15.19
C TYR A 198 -5.61 3.70 -15.47
N GLU A 199 -4.82 3.49 -16.51
CA GLU A 199 -4.31 2.15 -16.87
C GLU A 199 -3.11 1.78 -15.99
N THR A 200 -2.34 2.76 -15.54
CA THR A 200 -1.14 2.53 -14.72
C THR A 200 -1.15 3.35 -13.44
N MET A 201 -0.49 2.83 -12.39
CA MET A 201 -0.26 3.59 -11.15
C MET A 201 0.52 4.89 -11.42
N LYS A 202 1.43 4.87 -12.41
CA LYS A 202 2.19 6.06 -12.79
C LYS A 202 1.28 7.17 -13.29
N GLU A 203 0.33 6.86 -14.17
CA GLU A 203 -0.65 7.84 -14.66
C GLU A 203 -1.51 8.41 -13.53
N ALA A 204 -1.91 7.58 -12.57
CA ALA A 204 -2.66 8.03 -11.40
C ALA A 204 -1.84 9.02 -10.55
N ILE A 205 -0.54 8.77 -10.37
CA ILE A 205 0.38 9.66 -9.63
C ILE A 205 0.62 10.96 -10.40
N ASP A 206 0.85 10.87 -11.72
CA ASP A 206 1.03 12.03 -12.60
C ASP A 206 -0.24 12.89 -12.67
N ALA A 207 -1.42 12.27 -12.52
CA ALA A 207 -2.69 12.96 -12.38
C ALA A 207 -2.94 13.61 -11.01
N GLY A 208 -1.99 13.48 -10.07
CA GLY A 208 -1.99 14.18 -8.80
C GLY A 208 -2.44 13.37 -7.60
N TRP A 209 -2.48 12.04 -7.69
CA TRP A 209 -2.66 11.18 -6.51
C TRP A 209 -1.55 11.44 -5.47
N ILE A 210 -1.94 11.43 -4.19
CA ILE A 210 -1.03 11.59 -3.06
C ILE A 210 -1.30 10.53 -1.97
N PRO A 211 -0.28 10.08 -1.24
CA PRO A 211 -0.48 9.23 -0.05
C PRO A 211 -1.47 9.89 0.92
N GLY A 212 -2.40 9.11 1.48
CA GLY A 212 -3.55 9.65 2.22
C GLY A 212 -4.83 9.73 1.40
N GLN A 213 -4.75 9.63 0.07
CA GLN A 213 -5.91 9.58 -0.82
C GLN A 213 -6.25 8.12 -1.15
N SER A 214 -7.48 7.70 -0.87
CA SER A 214 -7.97 6.39 -1.28
C SER A 214 -7.89 6.22 -2.80
N PHE A 215 -7.68 4.99 -3.26
CA PHE A 215 -7.71 4.62 -4.67
C PHE A 215 -8.21 3.18 -4.78
N SER A 216 -9.04 2.89 -5.77
CA SER A 216 -9.56 1.55 -6.04
C SER A 216 -8.78 0.94 -7.19
N PHE A 217 -8.64 -0.38 -7.24
CA PHE A 217 -7.89 -1.02 -8.33
C PHE A 217 -8.34 -2.45 -8.59
N VAL A 218 -8.04 -2.92 -9.81
CA VAL A 218 -8.25 -4.31 -10.22
C VAL A 218 -6.90 -4.95 -10.49
N CYS A 219 -6.69 -6.10 -9.88
CA CYS A 219 -5.48 -6.89 -10.00
C CYS A 219 -5.78 -8.21 -10.71
N LYS A 220 -4.93 -8.55 -11.69
CA LYS A 220 -5.03 -9.77 -12.50
C LYS A 220 -3.78 -10.62 -12.35
N ASN A 221 -3.91 -11.89 -12.73
CA ASN A 221 -2.85 -12.90 -12.62
C ASN A 221 -2.39 -13.12 -11.17
N VAL A 222 -3.32 -13.02 -10.22
CA VAL A 222 -3.04 -13.29 -8.81
C VAL A 222 -2.99 -14.81 -8.63
N LYS A 223 -1.81 -15.35 -8.32
CA LYS A 223 -1.59 -16.80 -8.24
C LYS A 223 -1.72 -17.31 -6.79
N GLY A 224 -2.59 -18.28 -6.56
CA GLY A 224 -2.72 -18.92 -5.26
C GLY A 224 -3.57 -20.18 -5.26
N GLN A 225 -3.39 -20.99 -4.23
CA GLN A 225 -4.13 -22.24 -4.04
C GLN A 225 -5.24 -22.05 -3.02
N LYS A 226 -6.48 -22.37 -3.40
CA LYS A 226 -7.61 -22.38 -2.45
C LYS A 226 -7.39 -23.48 -1.40
N VAL A 227 -7.39 -23.10 -0.13
CA VAL A 227 -7.31 -24.00 1.00
C VAL A 227 -8.72 -24.45 1.35
N LEU A 228 -8.96 -25.76 1.29
CA LEU A 228 -10.24 -26.33 1.67
C LEU A 228 -10.43 -26.20 3.18
N ALA A 229 -11.67 -25.94 3.62
CA ALA A 229 -11.97 -25.90 5.03
C ALA A 229 -11.76 -27.30 5.64
N PRO A 230 -11.37 -27.41 6.93
CA PRO A 230 -11.12 -28.72 7.56
C PRO A 230 -12.28 -29.71 7.44
N LYS A 231 -13.52 -29.21 7.33
CA LYS A 231 -14.74 -30.01 7.14
C LYS A 231 -14.76 -30.72 5.79
N ASP A 232 -14.19 -30.12 4.75
CA ASP A 232 -14.13 -30.66 3.39
C ASP A 232 -12.93 -31.61 3.20
N VAL A 233 -12.03 -31.65 4.19
CA VAL A 233 -10.83 -32.52 4.20
C VAL A 233 -11.03 -33.75 5.10
N GLN A 234 -12.17 -33.87 5.80
CA GLN A 234 -12.51 -35.06 6.60
C GLN A 234 -12.64 -36.28 5.68
N GLY A 235 -11.63 -37.15 5.69
CA GLY A 235 -11.56 -38.36 4.85
C GLY A 235 -10.48 -38.33 3.77
N ALA A 236 -9.74 -37.24 3.62
CA ALA A 236 -8.54 -37.24 2.79
C ALA A 236 -7.44 -38.04 3.49
N GLU A 237 -7.20 -39.27 3.04
CA GLU A 237 -6.06 -40.05 3.52
C GLU A 237 -4.76 -39.36 3.09
N PRO A 238 -3.77 -39.23 3.99
CA PRO A 238 -2.46 -38.75 3.59
C PRO A 238 -1.93 -39.68 2.50
N ILE A 239 -1.49 -39.09 1.37
CA ILE A 239 -0.79 -39.85 0.32
C ILE A 239 0.40 -40.53 1.00
N MET A 240 0.26 -41.82 1.29
CA MET A 240 1.31 -42.61 1.89
C MET A 240 2.54 -42.48 1.00
N LYS A 241 3.64 -41.95 1.55
CA LYS A 241 4.89 -41.84 0.83
C LYS A 241 5.29 -43.24 0.37
N PRO A 242 5.50 -43.50 -0.93
CA PRO A 242 5.92 -44.81 -1.41
C PRO A 242 7.42 -44.98 -1.14
N PHE A 243 7.86 -45.06 0.12
CA PHE A 243 9.29 -45.20 0.42
C PHE A 243 9.64 -45.92 1.74
N ASP A 244 8.80 -46.86 2.20
CA ASP A 244 9.16 -47.80 3.27
C ASP A 244 8.99 -49.27 2.83
N ARG A 245 9.37 -49.58 1.58
CA ARG A 245 9.66 -50.96 1.17
C ARG A 245 10.93 -50.99 0.33
N LEU A 246 12.06 -51.14 1.02
CA LEU A 246 13.15 -52.10 0.78
C LEU A 246 14.46 -51.59 1.39
#